data_AF-A0A970BFP3-F1
#
_entry.id   AF-A0A970BFP3-F1
#
_cell.length_a   1.000
_cell.length_b   1.000
_cell.length_c   1.000
_cell.angle_alpha   90.00
_cell.angle_beta   90.00
_cell.angle_gamma   90.00
#
_symmetry.space_group_name_H-M   'P 1'
#
loop_
_entity.id
_entity.type
_entity.pdbx_description
1 polymer ?
#
loop_
_entity_poly.entity_id
_entity_poly.type
_entity_poly.pdbx_seq_one_letter_code
_entity_poly.pdbx_strand_id
1 'polypeptide(L)'
;MRILHLFKTMFSLLRGPSPYYNKGMNSTIDALSDLVEIGEGFVSAPGSIILAHDASTLTHTKKLRVEKTVIGKNVFLGANAVILPGIKVGDNS
;
A
#
# COMPACT_ATOMS: atom_id res chain seq x y z
N MET A 1 -6.86 -35.64 -1.84
CA MET A 1 -7.13 -34.18 -1.88
C MET A 1 -6.94 -33.44 -0.54
N ARG A 2 -7.12 -34.06 0.65
CA ARG A 2 -6.86 -33.40 1.96
C ARG A 2 -5.38 -33.36 2.39
N ILE A 3 -4.61 -34.41 2.08
CA ILE A 3 -3.18 -34.50 2.47
C ILE A 3 -2.33 -33.40 1.82
N LEU A 4 -2.59 -33.10 0.54
CA LEU A 4 -1.88 -32.09 -0.23
C LEU A 4 -2.19 -30.67 0.27
N HIS A 5 -3.41 -30.47 0.78
CA HIS A 5 -3.84 -29.21 1.38
C HIS A 5 -3.15 -29.00 2.73
N LEU A 6 -3.09 -30.05 3.56
CA LEU A 6 -2.36 -30.02 4.83
C LEU A 6 -0.86 -29.71 4.61
N PHE A 7 -0.25 -30.31 3.59
CA PHE A 7 1.12 -30.00 3.18
C PHE A 7 1.28 -28.55 2.73
N LYS A 8 0.38 -28.02 1.90
CA LYS A 8 0.41 -26.60 1.49
C LYS A 8 0.27 -25.66 2.68
N THR A 9 -0.64 -25.94 3.61
CA THR A 9 -0.84 -25.11 4.81
C THR A 9 0.37 -25.15 5.72
N MET A 10 0.93 -26.33 5.97
CA MET A 10 2.14 -26.50 6.79
C MET A 10 3.35 -25.81 6.14
N PHE A 11 3.49 -25.93 4.82
CA PHE A 11 4.53 -25.26 4.05
C PHE A 11 4.39 -23.73 4.03
N SER A 12 3.14 -23.22 3.97
CA SER A 12 2.84 -21.79 4.09
C SER A 12 3.18 -21.25 5.49
N LEU A 13 2.80 -21.98 6.54
CA LEU A 13 3.15 -21.68 7.93
C LEU A 13 4.68 -21.62 8.15
N LEU A 14 5.42 -22.54 7.52
CA LEU A 14 6.89 -22.58 7.59
C LEU A 14 7.58 -21.45 6.81
N ARG A 15 6.98 -20.96 5.71
CA ARG A 15 7.55 -19.89 4.89
C ARG A 15 7.27 -18.48 5.41
N GLY A 16 6.32 -18.32 6.34
CA GLY A 16 5.85 -17.01 6.79
C GLY A 16 5.05 -16.27 5.71
N PRO A 17 4.45 -15.11 6.04
CA PRO A 17 3.78 -14.28 5.04
C PRO A 17 4.77 -13.86 3.95
N SER A 18 4.28 -13.76 2.70
CA SER A 18 5.09 -13.24 1.60
C SER A 18 5.62 -11.84 1.97
N PRO A 19 6.94 -11.58 1.86
CA PRO A 19 7.47 -10.23 2.07
C PRO A 19 7.00 -9.26 0.98
N TYR A 20 6.55 -9.80 -0.15
CA TYR A 20 5.96 -9.05 -1.26
C TYR A 20 4.49 -8.82 -0.98
N TYR A 21 4.15 -7.60 -0.58
CA TYR A 21 2.78 -7.08 -0.63
C TYR A 21 2.42 -6.88 -2.10
N ASN A 22 1.40 -7.61 -2.58
CA ASN A 22 0.83 -7.28 -3.89
C ASN A 22 0.15 -5.91 -3.76
N LYS A 23 0.62 -4.92 -4.53
CA LYS A 23 -0.03 -3.60 -4.64
C LYS A 23 -1.56 -3.82 -4.77
N GLY A 24 -2.33 -3.25 -3.85
CA GLY A 24 -3.81 -3.35 -3.84
C GLY A 24 -4.43 -4.35 -2.85
N MET A 25 -3.66 -5.02 -1.99
CA MET A 25 -4.25 -5.87 -0.94
C MET A 25 -4.69 -5.03 0.27
N ASN A 26 -5.97 -4.64 0.33
CA ASN A 26 -6.64 -3.82 1.37
C ASN A 26 -6.57 -2.29 1.16
N SER A 27 -5.44 -1.76 0.69
CA SER A 27 -5.37 -0.35 0.31
C SER A 27 -5.78 -0.13 -1.13
N THR A 28 -6.60 0.89 -1.37
CA THR A 28 -6.77 1.46 -2.72
C THR A 28 -5.55 2.29 -3.04
N ILE A 29 -4.83 1.92 -4.09
CA ILE A 29 -3.69 2.70 -4.60
C ILE A 29 -4.18 3.51 -5.79
N ASP A 30 -3.74 4.76 -5.84
CA ASP A 30 -3.95 5.67 -6.95
C ASP A 30 -3.81 5.00 -8.34
N ALA A 31 -4.59 5.47 -9.32
CA ALA A 31 -4.43 5.09 -10.72
C ALA A 31 -3.01 5.39 -11.23
N LEU A 32 -2.37 6.46 -10.73
CA LEU A 32 -0.94 6.75 -10.97
C LEU A 32 -0.03 5.93 -10.04
N SER A 33 -0.24 4.62 -9.97
CA SER A 33 0.44 3.72 -9.03
C SER A 33 1.96 3.64 -9.21
N ASP A 34 2.50 4.09 -10.35
CA ASP A 34 3.94 4.20 -10.62
C ASP A 34 4.61 5.32 -9.82
N LEU A 35 3.84 6.30 -9.36
CA LEU A 35 4.29 7.37 -8.48
C LEU A 35 4.14 7.02 -6.99
N VAL A 36 3.70 5.79 -6.69
CA VAL A 36 3.62 5.26 -5.33
C VAL A 36 4.69 4.19 -5.14
N GLU A 37 5.65 4.48 -4.28
CA GLU A 37 6.66 3.53 -3.82
C GLU A 37 6.31 3.00 -2.44
N ILE A 38 6.38 1.68 -2.28
CA ILE A 38 6.06 0.99 -1.04
C ILE A 38 7.22 0.09 -0.68
N GLY A 39 7.77 0.27 0.52
CA GLY A 39 8.84 -0.55 1.08
C GLY A 39 8.39 -1.97 1.42
N GLU A 40 9.38 -2.83 1.64
CA GLU A 40 9.17 -4.20 2.13
C GLU A 40 8.48 -4.20 3.50
N GLY A 41 7.65 -5.22 3.76
CA GLY A 41 6.98 -5.38 5.05
C GLY A 41 5.82 -4.41 5.29
N PHE A 42 5.35 -3.72 4.25
CA PHE A 42 4.15 -2.89 4.34
C PHE A 42 2.91 -3.73 4.62
N VAL A 43 2.13 -3.30 5.62
CA VAL A 43 0.85 -3.89 5.98
C VAL A 43 -0.20 -2.78 5.99
N SER A 44 -1.38 -3.07 5.46
CA SER A 44 -2.48 -2.14 5.47
C SER A 44 -3.79 -2.78 5.93
N ALA A 45 -4.58 -1.98 6.61
CA ALA A 45 -5.95 -2.32 6.99
C ALA A 45 -6.95 -1.89 5.90
N PRO A 46 -8.13 -2.52 5.85
CA PRO A 46 -9.15 -2.25 4.83
C PRO A 46 -9.54 -0.78 4.73
N GLY A 47 -9.81 -0.34 3.50
CA GLY A 47 -10.32 1.00 3.19
C GLY A 47 -9.27 2.10 3.23
N SER A 48 -8.01 1.77 3.53
CA SER A 48 -6.91 2.73 3.43
C SER A 48 -6.66 3.15 1.98
N ILE A 49 -6.18 4.38 1.77
CA ILE A 49 -5.97 4.97 0.44
C ILE A 49 -4.59 5.62 0.37
N ILE A 50 -3.87 5.38 -0.72
CA ILE A 50 -2.57 6.02 -0.99
C ILE A 50 -2.67 6.76 -2.33
N LEU A 51 -2.50 8.08 -2.29
CA LEU A 51 -2.64 8.97 -3.45
C LEU A 51 -1.28 9.47 -3.95
N ALA A 52 -1.17 9.63 -5.25
CA ALA A 52 -0.09 10.32 -5.96
C ALA A 52 -0.60 11.46 -6.84
N HIS A 53 -1.92 11.57 -7.05
CA HIS A 53 -2.57 12.74 -7.63
C HIS A 53 -3.64 13.33 -6.73
N ASP A 54 -3.87 14.64 -6.86
CA ASP A 54 -5.00 15.35 -6.28
C ASP A 54 -5.59 16.30 -7.33
N ALA A 55 -6.81 15.98 -7.75
CA ALA A 55 -7.57 16.78 -8.71
C ALA A 55 -8.43 17.87 -8.05
N SER A 56 -8.57 17.86 -6.73
CA SER A 56 -9.32 18.88 -5.99
C SER A 56 -8.70 20.28 -6.17
N THR A 57 -7.39 20.35 -6.42
CA THR A 57 -6.69 21.62 -6.68
C THR A 57 -7.08 22.25 -8.02
N LEU A 58 -7.69 21.52 -8.95
CA LEU A 58 -8.02 22.02 -10.28
C LEU A 58 -9.02 23.17 -10.25
N THR A 59 -10.02 23.10 -9.36
CA THR A 59 -11.06 24.14 -9.23
C THR A 59 -10.47 25.46 -8.74
N HIS A 60 -9.49 25.39 -7.83
CA HIS A 60 -8.88 26.55 -7.17
C HIS A 60 -7.65 27.11 -7.89
N THR A 61 -6.84 26.25 -8.53
CA THR A 61 -5.53 26.62 -9.08
C THR A 61 -5.41 26.42 -10.59
N LYS A 62 -6.41 25.78 -11.22
CA LYS A 62 -6.37 25.31 -12.63
C LYS A 62 -5.22 24.34 -12.93
N LYS A 63 -4.63 23.72 -11.89
CA LYS A 63 -3.57 22.71 -12.00
C LYS A 63 -3.90 21.50 -11.15
N LEU A 64 -3.47 20.32 -11.61
CA LEU A 64 -3.46 19.09 -10.82
C LEU A 64 -2.20 19.05 -9.97
N ARG A 65 -2.31 18.55 -8.73
CA ARG A 65 -1.14 18.20 -7.93
C ARG A 65 -0.79 16.74 -8.23
N VAL A 66 0.43 16.49 -8.70
CA VAL A 66 0.94 15.15 -8.99
C VAL A 66 2.33 15.05 -8.38
N GLU A 67 2.48 14.21 -7.36
CA GLU A 67 3.70 14.11 -6.58
C GLU A 67 3.96 12.67 -6.15
N LYS A 68 5.23 12.30 -6.10
CA LYS A 68 5.67 10.96 -5.68
C LYS A 68 5.41 10.75 -4.19
N THR A 69 4.64 9.73 -3.87
CA THR A 69 4.33 9.32 -2.49
C THR A 69 5.17 8.10 -2.13
N VAL A 70 5.83 8.14 -0.97
CA VAL A 70 6.77 7.11 -0.54
C VAL A 70 6.34 6.54 0.80
N ILE A 71 6.13 5.24 0.85
CA ILE A 71 5.92 4.48 2.08
C ILE A 71 7.19 3.69 2.39
N GLY A 72 7.75 3.91 3.58
CA GLY A 72 8.94 3.22 4.07
C GLY A 72 8.74 1.72 4.31
N LYS A 73 9.76 1.09 4.88
CA LYS A 73 9.75 -0.33 5.28
C LYS A 73 9.01 -0.54 6.59
N ASN A 74 8.40 -1.71 6.75
CA ASN A 74 7.71 -2.13 7.98
C ASN A 74 6.65 -1.13 8.47
N VAL A 75 5.95 -0.49 7.54
CA VAL A 75 4.89 0.47 7.88
C VAL A 75 3.55 -0.23 8.03
N PHE A 76 2.75 0.16 9.04
CA PHE A 76 1.36 -0.24 9.18
C PHE A 76 0.41 0.93 8.88
N LEU A 77 -0.37 0.83 7.78
CA LEU A 77 -1.39 1.81 7.45
C LEU A 77 -2.76 1.39 8.02
N GLY A 78 -3.25 2.15 9.00
CA GLY A 78 -4.52 1.89 9.68
C GLY A 78 -5.77 1.99 8.80
N ALA A 79 -6.90 1.49 9.32
CA ALA A 79 -8.15 1.39 8.57
C ALA A 79 -8.66 2.78 8.16
N ASN A 80 -9.10 2.92 6.90
CA ASN A 80 -9.59 4.18 6.32
C ASN A 80 -8.60 5.37 6.37
N ALA A 81 -7.32 5.13 6.65
CA ALA A 81 -6.30 6.17 6.59
C ALA A 81 -6.05 6.61 5.14
N VAL A 82 -5.81 7.90 4.93
CA VAL A 82 -5.53 8.49 3.62
C VAL A 82 -4.15 9.14 3.62
N ILE A 83 -3.26 8.67 2.75
CA ILE A 83 -1.97 9.31 2.48
C ILE A 83 -2.11 10.19 1.23
N LEU A 84 -1.88 11.50 1.39
CA LEU A 84 -1.98 12.49 0.31
C LEU A 84 -0.73 12.50 -0.59
N PRO A 85 -0.83 13.08 -1.81
CA PRO A 85 0.31 13.17 -2.72
C PRO A 85 1.53 13.85 -2.10
N GLY A 86 2.72 13.30 -2.37
CA GLY A 86 4.00 13.86 -1.95
C GLY A 86 4.43 13.52 -0.52
N ILE A 87 3.59 12.83 0.24
CA ILE A 87 3.91 12.42 1.61
C ILE A 87 4.97 11.30 1.60
N LYS A 88 5.88 11.38 2.57
CA LYS A 88 6.89 10.35 2.86
C LYS A 88 6.66 9.80 4.25
N VAL A 89 6.23 8.54 4.34
CA VAL A 89 6.08 7.82 5.61
C VAL A 89 7.41 7.13 5.93
N GLY A 90 7.94 7.39 7.13
CA GLY A 90 9.21 6.82 7.58
C GLY A 90 9.12 5.31 7.81
N ASP A 91 10.30 4.68 7.87
CA ASP A 91 10.38 3.26 8.21
C ASP A 91 9.86 2.99 9.64
N ASN A 92 9.22 1.84 9.85
CA ASN A 92 8.68 1.36 11.14
C ASN A 92 7.61 2.28 11.76
N SER A 93 6.85 3.00 10.93
CA SER A 93 5.76 3.90 11.33
C SER A 93 4.38 3.26 11.27
#